data_AF-Q7U7R6-F1
#
_entry.id   AF-Q7U7R6-F1
#
_cell.length_a   1.000
_cell.length_b   1.000
_cell.length_c   1.000
_cell.angle_alpha   90.00
_cell.angle_beta   90.00
_cell.angle_gamma   90.00
#
_symmetry.space_group_name_H-M   'P 1'
#
loop_
_entity.id
_entity.type
_entity.pdbx_description
1 polymer ?
#
loop_
_entity_poly.entity_id
_entity_poly.type
_entity_poly.pdbx_seq_one_letter_code
_entity_poly.pdbx_strand_id
1 'polypeptide(L)'
;MRVLFLCTGNYFRSRFSQALLQQLIEINQATGGLQVDSAGLKVDPSSGNVGPMAPEAISALQNRGVTIDPGSLSAPKQVTEADLDAADVVVAVDEAAHRPMVLQQFPAWENRIRFWTVKDLGEEDGVDPIAQLEHRVQQLFDELKPG
;
A
#
# COMPACT_ATOMS: atom_id res chain seq x y z
N MET A 1 9.71 10.27 -9.20
CA MET A 1 8.42 10.45 -8.51
C MET A 1 8.26 9.33 -7.50
N ARG A 2 7.77 9.58 -6.29
CA ARG A 2 7.62 8.56 -5.24
C ARG A 2 6.17 8.42 -4.79
N VAL A 3 5.70 7.17 -4.77
CA VAL A 3 4.38 6.78 -4.27
C VAL A 3 4.55 6.08 -2.91
N LEU A 4 3.77 6.49 -1.91
CA LEU A 4 3.71 5.85 -0.60
C LEU A 4 2.32 5.30 -0.33
N PHE A 5 2.22 3.98 -0.14
CA PHE A 5 0.98 3.33 0.28
C PHE A 5 0.90 3.18 1.79
N LEU A 6 -0.25 3.51 2.36
CA LEU A 6 -0.56 3.43 3.78
C LEU A 6 -1.72 2.46 4.05
N CYS A 7 -1.53 1.59 5.03
CA CYS A 7 -2.63 0.90 5.71
C CYS A 7 -2.42 0.97 7.23
N THR A 8 -3.18 0.21 8.01
CA THR A 8 -3.03 0.20 9.46
C THR A 8 -1.68 -0.38 9.88
N GLY A 9 -1.43 -1.66 9.59
CA GLY A 9 -0.28 -2.39 10.14
C GLY A 9 0.93 -2.59 9.22
N ASN A 10 0.92 -2.04 7.99
CA ASN A 10 1.94 -2.32 6.96
C ASN A 10 2.21 -3.81 6.70
N TYR A 11 1.16 -4.64 6.75
CA TYR A 11 1.30 -6.10 6.70
C TYR A 11 0.59 -6.73 5.50
N PHE A 12 -0.59 -6.24 5.13
CA PHE A 12 -1.39 -6.77 4.02
C PHE A 12 -1.57 -5.73 2.90
N ARG A 13 -2.62 -4.88 2.97
CA ARG A 13 -3.09 -4.03 1.85
C ARG A 13 -2.05 -3.08 1.26
N SER A 14 -1.29 -2.36 2.09
CA SER A 14 -0.26 -1.42 1.60
C SER A 14 0.93 -2.14 0.96
N ARG A 15 1.32 -3.28 1.54
CA ARG A 15 2.42 -4.13 1.06
C ARG A 15 2.06 -4.80 -0.26
N PHE A 16 0.82 -5.30 -0.37
CA PHE A 16 0.26 -5.78 -1.63
C PHE A 16 0.29 -4.70 -2.71
N SER A 17 -0.20 -3.50 -2.38
CA SER A 17 -0.26 -2.38 -3.33
C SER A 17 1.12 -1.94 -3.81
N GLN A 18 2.11 -1.88 -2.91
CA GLN A 18 3.51 -1.59 -3.25
C GLN A 18 4.07 -2.63 -4.22
N ALA A 19 3.96 -3.92 -3.88
CA ALA A 19 4.52 -5.00 -4.69
C ALA A 19 3.89 -5.04 -6.09
N LEU A 20 2.57 -4.86 -6.18
CA LEU A 20 1.87 -4.84 -7.46
C LEU A 20 2.27 -3.63 -8.32
N LEU A 21 2.35 -2.43 -7.72
CA LEU A 21 2.77 -1.24 -8.47
C LEU A 21 4.22 -1.38 -8.95
N GLN A 22 5.11 -1.94 -8.12
CA GLN A 22 6.49 -2.23 -8.49
C GLN A 22 6.55 -3.17 -9.71
N GLN A 23 5.76 -4.24 -9.72
CA GLN A 23 5.67 -5.15 -10.86
C GLN A 23 5.18 -4.44 -12.13
N LEU A 24 4.16 -3.58 -12.02
CA LEU A 24 3.64 -2.83 -13.17
C LEU A 24 4.70 -1.90 -13.77
N ILE A 25 5.48 -1.23 -12.92
CA ILE A 25 6.61 -0.38 -13.34
C ILE A 25 7.64 -1.21 -14.12
N GLU A 26 8.01 -2.38 -13.61
CA GLU A 26 9.01 -3.26 -14.20
C GLU A 26 8.57 -3.83 -15.56
N ILE A 27 7.36 -4.41 -15.64
CA ILE A 27 6.85 -5.04 -16.87
C ILE A 27 6.67 -4.01 -17.99
N ASN A 28 6.21 -2.80 -17.66
CA ASN A 28 5.98 -1.75 -18.65
C ASN A 28 7.24 -0.94 -18.96
N GLN A 29 8.39 -1.28 -18.38
CA GLN A 29 9.65 -0.53 -18.53
C GLN A 29 9.44 0.97 -18.28
N ALA A 30 8.64 1.32 -17.28
CA ALA A 30 8.35 2.72 -16.96
C ALA A 30 9.60 3.35 -16.32
N THR A 31 10.51 3.86 -17.16
CA THR A 31 11.82 4.38 -16.76
C THR A 31 11.80 5.79 -16.15
N GLY A 32 10.60 6.37 -15.94
CA GLY A 32 10.41 7.72 -15.41
C GLY A 32 10.83 7.94 -13.96
N GLY A 33 11.64 7.05 -13.38
CA GLY A 33 12.09 7.13 -11.99
C GLY A 33 10.94 7.06 -10.99
N LEU A 34 9.88 6.31 -11.33
CA LEU A 34 8.80 6.03 -10.40
C LEU A 34 9.31 5.05 -9.34
N GLN A 35 9.21 5.46 -8.08
CA GLN A 35 9.57 4.66 -6.91
C GLN A 35 8.32 4.42 -6.09
N VAL A 36 8.23 3.25 -5.48
CA VAL A 36 7.10 2.90 -4.62
C VAL A 36 7.56 2.35 -3.28
N ASP A 37 6.89 2.79 -2.22
CA ASP A 37 7.14 2.36 -0.85
C ASP A 37 5.80 2.13 -0.13
N SER A 38 5.85 1.52 1.04
CA SER A 38 4.69 1.40 1.92
C SER A 38 5.03 1.52 3.41
N ALA A 39 4.07 2.02 4.18
CA ALA A 39 4.17 2.13 5.62
C ALA A 39 2.80 1.92 6.29
N GLY A 40 2.79 1.91 7.62
CA GLY A 40 1.63 1.63 8.46
C GLY A 40 1.34 2.82 9.36
N LEU A 41 0.08 3.16 9.50
CA LEU A 41 -0.38 4.25 10.37
C LEU A 41 -0.39 3.86 11.84
N LYS A 42 -0.50 2.57 12.16
CA LYS A 42 -0.54 2.04 13.52
C LYS A 42 0.03 0.64 13.53
N VAL A 43 1.33 0.53 13.26
CA VAL A 43 2.05 -0.74 13.33
C VAL A 43 2.14 -1.16 14.79
N ASP A 44 1.57 -2.31 15.10
CA ASP A 44 1.55 -2.88 16.44
C ASP A 44 2.35 -4.18 16.46
N PRO A 45 3.52 -4.22 17.12
CA PRO A 45 4.31 -5.44 17.28
C PRO A 45 3.57 -6.55 18.05
N SER A 46 2.51 -6.22 18.78
CA SER A 46 1.70 -7.15 19.56
C SER A 46 0.46 -7.69 18.82
N SER A 47 0.30 -7.36 17.53
CA SER A 47 -0.85 -7.78 16.72
C SER A 47 -0.95 -9.30 16.49
N GLY A 48 0.12 -10.05 16.79
CA GLY A 48 0.21 -11.49 16.49
C GLY A 48 0.57 -11.79 15.04
N ASN A 49 0.82 -10.76 14.22
CA ASN A 49 1.30 -10.93 12.84
C ASN A 49 2.69 -11.58 12.83
N VAL A 50 2.86 -12.62 12.02
CA VAL A 50 4.13 -13.32 11.88
C VAL A 50 4.78 -12.95 10.56
N GLY A 51 6.04 -12.52 10.62
CA GLY A 51 6.83 -12.17 9.45
C GLY A 51 6.51 -10.78 8.88
N PRO A 52 7.06 -10.46 7.69
CA PRO A 52 7.02 -9.11 7.14
C PRO A 52 5.75 -8.79 6.32
N MET A 53 4.99 -9.80 5.91
CA MET A 53 3.80 -9.64 5.06
C MET A 53 2.82 -10.77 5.33
N ALA A 54 1.52 -10.48 5.25
CA ALA A 54 0.47 -11.47 5.40
C ALA A 54 0.58 -12.59 4.34
N PRO A 55 0.43 -13.87 4.72
CA PRO A 55 0.42 -14.98 3.77
C PRO A 55 -0.59 -14.80 2.64
N GLU A 56 -1.75 -14.23 2.93
CA GLU A 56 -2.82 -13.93 1.98
C GLU A 56 -2.36 -12.93 0.92
N ALA A 57 -1.58 -11.89 1.29
CA ALA A 57 -1.00 -10.96 0.32
C ALA A 57 0.03 -11.65 -0.56
N ILE A 58 0.90 -12.48 0.03
CA ILE A 58 1.93 -13.22 -0.71
C ILE A 58 1.26 -14.15 -1.74
N SER A 59 0.29 -14.96 -1.31
CA SER A 59 -0.44 -15.87 -2.20
C SER A 59 -1.20 -15.11 -3.28
N ALA A 60 -1.83 -13.99 -2.95
CA ALA A 60 -2.53 -13.15 -3.93
C ALA A 60 -1.61 -12.56 -4.99
N LEU A 61 -0.40 -12.15 -4.60
CA LEU A 61 0.65 -11.64 -5.49
C LEU A 61 1.21 -12.75 -6.38
N GLN A 62 1.48 -13.92 -5.81
CA GLN A 62 1.96 -15.09 -6.56
C GLN A 62 0.96 -15.53 -7.64
N ASN A 63 -0.34 -15.53 -7.32
CA ASN A 63 -1.41 -15.82 -8.28
C ASN A 63 -1.46 -14.81 -9.45
N ARG A 64 -0.85 -13.64 -9.29
CA ARG A 64 -0.73 -12.58 -10.30
C ARG A 64 0.66 -12.54 -10.96
N GLY A 65 1.48 -13.56 -10.74
CA GLY A 65 2.83 -13.65 -11.30
C GLY A 65 3.85 -12.72 -10.64
N VAL A 66 3.55 -12.18 -9.46
CA VAL A 66 4.49 -11.39 -8.66
C VAL A 66 5.19 -12.31 -7.66
N THR A 67 6.47 -12.56 -7.90
CA THR A 67 7.29 -13.37 -6.98
C THR A 67 7.82 -12.49 -5.86
N ILE A 68 7.47 -12.85 -4.62
CA ILE A 68 7.97 -12.22 -3.41
C ILE A 68 8.83 -13.23 -2.66
N ASP A 69 10.05 -12.83 -2.28
CA ASP A 69 10.85 -13.54 -1.30
C ASP A 69 10.63 -12.93 0.09
N PRO A 70 9.87 -13.60 0.99
CA PRO A 70 9.61 -13.07 2.32
C PRO A 70 10.88 -12.90 3.15
N GLY A 71 11.95 -13.66 2.89
CA GLY A 71 13.23 -13.54 3.60
C GLY A 71 13.98 -12.24 3.28
N SER A 72 13.64 -11.61 2.14
CA SER A 72 14.21 -10.34 1.70
C SER A 72 13.42 -9.11 2.18
N LEU A 73 12.19 -9.31 2.67
CA LEU A 73 11.30 -8.23 3.06
C LEU A 73 11.68 -7.67 4.44
N SER A 74 11.69 -6.34 4.54
CA SER A 74 11.77 -5.63 5.82
C SER A 74 10.52 -5.87 6.67
N ALA A 75 10.68 -5.83 7.99
CA ALA A 75 9.56 -5.85 8.92
C ALA A 75 8.56 -4.70 8.65
N PRO A 76 7.28 -4.82 9.08
CA PRO A 76 6.31 -3.75 8.94
C PRO A 76 6.80 -2.44 9.54
N LYS A 77 6.69 -1.35 8.77
CA LYS A 77 7.25 -0.04 9.10
C LYS A 77 6.16 0.95 9.50
N GLN A 78 6.32 1.61 10.64
CA GLN A 78 5.49 2.76 11.04
C GLN A 78 5.81 3.97 10.15
N VAL A 79 4.78 4.65 9.65
CA VAL A 79 4.96 5.86 8.85
C VAL A 79 5.50 7.00 9.71
N THR A 80 6.41 7.78 9.13
CA THR A 80 6.94 9.01 9.72
C THR A 80 6.55 10.22 8.87
N GLU A 81 6.63 11.42 9.43
CA GLU A 81 6.40 12.65 8.66
C GLU A 81 7.41 12.81 7.52
N ALA A 82 8.66 12.36 7.72
CA ALA A 82 9.68 12.34 6.67
C ALA A 82 9.32 11.42 5.49
N ASP A 83 8.60 10.32 5.74
CA ASP A 83 8.11 9.45 4.67
C ASP A 83 7.01 10.16 3.86
N LEU A 84 6.13 10.91 4.53
CA LEU A 84 5.09 11.71 3.88
C LEU A 84 5.70 12.84 3.06
N ASP A 85 6.66 13.60 3.62
CA ASP A 85 7.38 14.69 2.95
C ASP A 85 8.13 14.23 1.70
N ALA A 86 8.71 13.03 1.74
CA ALA A 86 9.48 12.48 0.63
C ALA A 86 8.59 11.89 -0.49
N ALA A 87 7.28 11.76 -0.28
CA ALA A 87 6.36 11.18 -1.24
C ALA A 87 5.65 12.27 -2.07
N ASP A 88 5.65 12.10 -3.40
CA ASP A 88 4.88 12.95 -4.30
C ASP A 88 3.38 12.58 -4.28
N VAL A 89 3.10 11.28 -4.07
CA VAL A 89 1.75 10.73 -3.98
C VAL A 89 1.65 9.84 -2.75
N VAL A 90 0.74 10.17 -1.84
CA VAL A 90 0.42 9.33 -0.68
C VAL A 90 -0.98 8.77 -0.83
N VAL A 91 -1.13 7.45 -0.66
CA VAL A 91 -2.40 6.75 -0.77
C VAL A 91 -2.69 6.00 0.52
N ALA A 92 -3.82 6.27 1.18
CA ALA A 92 -4.34 5.45 2.27
C ALA A 92 -5.50 4.59 1.76
N VAL A 93 -5.37 3.27 1.89
CA VAL A 93 -6.18 2.30 1.12
C VAL A 93 -7.64 2.15 1.57
N ASP A 94 -7.98 2.62 2.77
CA ASP A 94 -9.34 2.61 3.35
C ASP A 94 -9.61 3.91 4.10
N GLU A 95 -10.43 4.78 3.54
CA GLU A 95 -10.75 6.09 4.10
C GLU A 95 -11.31 6.00 5.51
N ALA A 96 -12.30 5.12 5.72
CA ALA A 96 -13.03 5.05 6.98
C ALA A 96 -12.12 4.61 8.12
N ALA A 97 -11.19 3.69 7.85
CA ALA A 97 -10.22 3.23 8.84
C ALA A 97 -9.07 4.22 9.04
N HIS A 98 -8.54 4.80 7.95
CA HIS A 98 -7.26 5.50 7.99
C HIS A 98 -7.38 7.01 8.17
N ARG A 99 -8.45 7.67 7.69
CA ARG A 99 -8.60 9.13 7.84
C ARG A 99 -8.59 9.56 9.32
N PRO A 100 -9.26 8.88 10.26
CA PRO A 100 -9.14 9.19 11.69
C PRO A 100 -7.71 9.04 12.24
N MET A 101 -6.99 7.99 11.80
CA MET A 101 -5.60 7.76 12.22
C MET A 101 -4.65 8.84 11.70
N VAL A 102 -4.86 9.30 10.47
CA VAL A 102 -4.13 10.43 9.87
C VAL A 102 -4.43 11.70 10.64
N LEU A 103 -5.70 12.03 10.91
CA LEU A 103 -6.07 13.24 11.65
C LEU A 103 -5.48 13.27 13.06
N GLN A 104 -5.36 12.11 13.70
CA GLN A 104 -4.76 12.00 15.03
C GLN A 104 -3.24 12.22 15.02
N GLN A 105 -2.53 11.74 14.00
CA GLN A 105 -1.06 11.68 14.00
C GLN A 105 -0.41 12.74 13.10
N PHE A 106 -1.03 13.03 11.96
CA PHE A 106 -0.54 13.91 10.89
C PHE A 106 -1.66 14.81 10.35
N PRO A 107 -2.33 15.64 11.18
CA PRO A 107 -3.52 16.40 10.77
C PRO A 107 -3.26 17.33 9.57
N ALA A 108 -2.06 17.88 9.43
CA ALA A 108 -1.69 18.74 8.30
C ALA A 108 -1.66 18.00 6.94
N TRP A 109 -1.63 16.67 6.95
CA TRP A 109 -1.50 15.82 5.77
C TRP A 109 -2.81 15.30 5.20
N GLU A 110 -3.93 15.44 5.92
CA GLU A 110 -5.22 14.89 5.50
C GLU A 110 -5.57 15.28 4.05
N ASN A 111 -5.45 16.57 3.72
CA ASN A 111 -5.79 17.09 2.39
C ASN A 111 -4.75 16.76 1.30
N ARG A 112 -3.62 16.14 1.67
CA ARG A 112 -2.54 15.73 0.75
C ARG A 112 -2.55 14.21 0.51
N ILE A 113 -3.40 13.46 1.22
CA ILE A 113 -3.51 12.00 1.09
C ILE A 113 -4.70 11.66 0.20
N ARG A 114 -4.46 10.79 -0.79
CA ARG A 114 -5.53 10.16 -1.57
C ARG A 114 -6.11 9.02 -0.75
N PHE A 115 -7.39 9.09 -0.44
CA PHE A 115 -8.07 8.00 0.25
C PHE A 115 -8.80 7.11 -0.75
N TRP A 116 -8.56 5.80 -0.66
CA TRP A 116 -9.36 4.79 -1.33
C TRP A 116 -10.38 4.19 -0.36
N THR A 117 -11.22 3.30 -0.86
CA THR A 117 -12.27 2.64 -0.06
C THR A 117 -12.18 1.14 -0.19
N VAL A 118 -11.01 0.57 0.15
CA VAL A 118 -10.75 -0.87 0.06
C VAL A 118 -10.62 -1.49 1.44
N LYS A 119 -11.62 -2.28 1.82
CA LYS A 119 -11.75 -2.95 3.12
C LYS A 119 -10.69 -4.02 3.36
N ASP A 120 -10.53 -4.44 4.61
CA ASP A 120 -9.70 -5.62 4.88
C ASP A 120 -10.45 -6.91 4.51
N LEU A 121 -9.73 -8.03 4.48
CA LEU A 121 -10.36 -9.34 4.27
C LEU A 121 -11.36 -9.63 5.39
N GLY A 122 -12.58 -10.01 5.01
CA GLY A 122 -13.69 -10.30 5.93
C GLY A 122 -14.49 -9.06 6.36
N GLU A 123 -14.17 -7.87 5.84
CA GLU A 123 -14.90 -6.63 6.09
C GLU A 123 -15.70 -6.15 4.86
N GLU A 124 -15.72 -6.93 3.77
CA GLU A 124 -16.38 -6.58 2.51
C GLU A 124 -17.87 -6.95 2.43
N ASP A 125 -18.67 -6.07 1.83
CA ASP A 125 -20.09 -6.29 1.49
C ASP A 125 -20.28 -6.59 -0.02
N GLY A 126 -19.34 -7.28 -0.67
CA GLY A 126 -19.57 -7.78 -2.03
C GLY A 126 -18.33 -8.04 -2.87
N VAL A 127 -17.51 -7.01 -3.12
CA VAL A 127 -16.34 -7.15 -4.02
C VAL A 127 -15.11 -7.50 -3.20
N ASP A 128 -14.41 -8.56 -3.61
CA ASP A 128 -13.13 -9.00 -3.01
C ASP A 128 -12.14 -7.82 -2.88
N PRO A 129 -11.65 -7.53 -1.66
CA PRO A 129 -10.66 -6.48 -1.42
C PRO A 129 -9.41 -6.59 -2.29
N ILE A 130 -8.94 -7.81 -2.59
CA ILE A 130 -7.74 -8.00 -3.40
C ILE A 130 -7.99 -7.53 -4.84
N ALA A 131 -9.11 -7.92 -5.45
CA ALA A 131 -9.52 -7.44 -6.76
C ALA A 131 -9.70 -5.91 -6.79
N GLN A 132 -10.23 -5.31 -5.72
CA GLN A 132 -10.34 -3.86 -5.60
C GLN A 132 -8.96 -3.18 -5.52
N LEU A 133 -8.04 -3.70 -4.71
CA LEU A 133 -6.66 -3.18 -4.65
C LEU A 133 -5.99 -3.25 -6.02
N GLU A 134 -6.10 -4.37 -6.71
CA GLU A 134 -5.54 -4.55 -8.04
C GLU A 134 -6.05 -3.51 -9.03
N HIS A 135 -7.37 -3.31 -9.07
CA HIS A 135 -7.97 -2.30 -9.94
C HIS A 135 -7.48 -0.88 -9.61
N ARG A 136 -7.43 -0.52 -8.32
CA ARG A 136 -6.98 0.81 -7.89
C ARG A 136 -5.50 1.06 -8.15
N VAL A 137 -4.67 0.04 -7.98
CA VAL A 137 -3.23 0.13 -8.28
C VAL A 137 -3.00 0.27 -9.78
N GLN A 138 -3.75 -0.47 -10.61
CA GLN A 138 -3.69 -0.32 -12.06
C GLN A 138 -4.11 1.08 -12.51
N GLN A 139 -5.23 1.60 -11.97
CA GLN A 139 -5.67 2.98 -12.24
C GLN A 139 -4.59 3.99 -11.87
N LEU A 140 -3.99 3.85 -10.69
CA LEU A 140 -2.91 4.74 -10.25
C LEU A 140 -1.69 4.64 -11.17
N PHE A 141 -1.30 3.43 -11.58
CA PHE A 141 -0.21 3.25 -12.53
C PHE A 141 -0.50 3.96 -13.86
N ASP A 142 -1.71 3.81 -14.40
CA ASP A 142 -2.12 4.46 -15.65
C ASP A 142 -2.19 5.99 -15.56
N GLU A 143 -2.50 6.54 -14.39
CA GLU A 143 -2.44 7.99 -14.11
C GLU A 143 -0.99 8.52 -14.05
N LEU A 144 -0.07 7.71 -13.53
CA LEU A 144 1.30 8.14 -13.23
C LEU A 144 2.30 7.80 -14.35
N LYS A 145 1.98 6.89 -15.26
CA LYS A 145 2.87 6.55 -16.37
C LYS A 145 3.12 7.79 -17.25
N PRO A 146 4.38 8.09 -17.59
CA PRO A 146 4.66 9.06 -18.63
C PRO A 146 4.08 8.54 -19.95
N GLY A 147 3.39 9.42 -20.70
CA GLY A 147 2.87 9.13 -22.03
C GLY A 147 3.96 8.96 -23.08
#